data_AF-A0A928KMF3-F1
#
_entry.id   AF-A0A928KMF3-F1
#
_cell.length_a   1.000
_cell.length_b   1.000
_cell.length_c   1.000
_cell.angle_alpha   90.00
_cell.angle_beta   90.00
_cell.angle_gamma   90.00
#
_symmetry.space_group_name_H-M   'P 1'
#
loop_
_entity.id
_entity.type
_entity.pdbx_description
1 polymer ?
#
loop_
_entity_poly.entity_id
_entity_poly.type
_entity_poly.pdbx_seq_one_letter_code
_entity_poly.pdbx_strand_id
1 'polypeptide(L)'
;MKKCLSIALCLGLVLTMLFMFTGCNEQKKFVGKWESEIDMTDFFNEGMGLDDEMAEYVVIEDFEIVMQLIFNSDGTYKRTVDEDSLEDTLKDAKEDLKDGMMDYFEAYLEDTGLNMSVDELLKASEVDLDELVDEALGEKVLDKMVDDMTDEGNFEVKDGKLFMSDGLDYEIDEDVYETYELNGDELKLIESVGGDDDEDLKDLADELYPMVFERVN
;
A
#
# COMPACT_ATOMS: atom_id res chain seq x y z
N MET A 1 56.99 27.95 -1.70
CA MET A 1 55.60 27.64 -1.30
C MET A 1 54.79 27.00 -2.44
N LYS A 2 55.35 26.04 -3.21
CA LYS A 2 54.61 25.37 -4.31
C LYS A 2 54.42 23.85 -4.09
N LYS A 3 55.13 23.25 -3.13
CA LYS A 3 55.06 21.81 -2.83
C LYS A 3 54.03 21.44 -1.74
N CYS A 4 53.62 22.40 -0.92
CA CYS A 4 52.61 22.19 0.12
C CYS A 4 51.16 22.32 -0.39
N LEU A 5 50.93 23.07 -1.48
CA LEU A 5 49.59 23.17 -2.09
C LEU A 5 49.17 21.89 -2.82
N SER A 6 50.09 21.21 -3.52
CA SER A 6 49.76 19.96 -4.23
C SER A 6 49.40 18.80 -3.31
N ILE A 7 49.95 18.74 -2.09
CA ILE A 7 49.65 17.66 -1.14
C ILE A 7 48.26 17.86 -0.51
N ALA A 8 47.86 19.10 -0.22
CA ALA A 8 46.53 19.41 0.28
C ALA A 8 45.42 19.14 -0.76
N LEU A 9 45.69 19.38 -2.05
CA LEU A 9 44.76 19.09 -3.14
C LEU A 9 44.59 17.57 -3.38
N CYS A 10 45.67 16.79 -3.28
CA CYS A 10 45.58 15.32 -3.42
C CYS A 10 44.88 14.64 -2.23
N LEU A 11 45.04 15.16 -1.00
CA LEU A 11 44.34 14.65 0.18
C LEU A 11 42.83 14.96 0.15
N GLY A 12 42.44 16.13 -0.38
CA GLY A 12 41.02 16.46 -0.60
C GLY A 12 40.34 15.53 -1.61
N LEU A 13 41.02 15.21 -2.72
CA LEU A 13 40.52 14.33 -3.78
C LEU A 13 40.37 12.85 -3.36
N VAL A 14 41.25 12.37 -2.47
CA VAL A 14 41.16 11.00 -1.94
C VAL A 14 40.04 10.87 -0.89
N LEU A 15 39.79 11.92 -0.10
CA LEU A 15 38.66 11.96 0.84
C LEU A 15 37.31 12.00 0.13
N THR A 16 37.18 12.68 -1.00
CA THR A 16 35.94 12.65 -1.81
C THR A 16 35.71 11.31 -2.51
N MET A 17 36.75 10.56 -2.89
CA MET A 17 36.61 9.21 -3.45
C MET A 17 36.22 8.15 -2.42
N LEU A 18 36.55 8.34 -1.14
CA LEU A 18 36.16 7.42 -0.06
C LEU A 18 34.67 7.51 0.31
N PHE A 19 34.00 8.65 0.04
CA PHE A 19 32.56 8.81 0.22
C PHE A 19 31.72 8.28 -0.96
N MET A 20 32.32 8.07 -2.14
CA MET A 20 31.59 7.55 -3.31
C MET A 20 31.36 6.02 -3.27
N PHE A 21 31.97 5.30 -2.31
CA PHE A 21 31.83 3.85 -2.19
C PHE A 21 30.98 3.38 -1.00
N THR A 22 30.48 4.29 -0.17
CA THR A 22 29.59 3.93 0.94
C THR A 22 28.15 3.67 0.48
N GLY A 23 27.67 4.39 -0.55
CA GLY A 23 26.31 4.23 -1.10
C GLY A 23 26.04 2.85 -1.71
N CYS A 24 26.94 2.35 -2.58
CA CYS A 24 26.76 1.01 -3.19
C CYS A 24 26.76 -0.15 -2.18
N ASN A 25 27.29 0.04 -0.97
CA ASN A 25 27.28 -1.01 0.05
C ASN A 25 26.01 -0.97 0.90
N GLU A 26 25.41 0.20 1.04
CA GLU A 26 24.16 0.37 1.78
C GLU A 26 22.95 -0.09 0.97
N GLN A 27 22.90 0.28 -0.32
CA GLN A 27 21.86 -0.16 -1.25
C GLN A 27 21.73 -1.70 -1.33
N LYS A 28 22.87 -2.42 -1.25
CA LYS A 28 22.87 -3.90 -1.25
C LYS A 28 22.14 -4.53 -0.06
N LYS A 29 21.97 -3.81 1.05
CA LYS A 29 21.24 -4.32 2.22
C LYS A 29 19.72 -4.35 1.99
N PHE A 30 19.22 -3.53 1.07
CA PHE A 30 17.81 -3.48 0.69
C PHE A 30 17.44 -4.61 -0.26
N VAL A 31 18.38 -5.09 -1.08
CA VAL A 31 18.11 -6.14 -2.08
C VAL A 31 17.42 -7.35 -1.43
N GLY A 32 16.28 -7.75 -1.99
CA GLY A 32 15.41 -8.78 -1.45
C GLY A 32 13.93 -8.40 -1.55
N LYS A 33 13.07 -9.32 -1.10
CA LYS A 33 11.64 -9.12 -0.95
C LYS A 33 11.33 -8.76 0.50
N TRP A 34 10.42 -7.81 0.68
CA TRP A 34 9.97 -7.27 1.95
C TRP A 34 8.45 -7.24 1.96
N GLU A 35 7.84 -7.58 3.08
CA GLU A 35 6.39 -7.65 3.24
C GLU A 35 5.93 -6.85 4.45
N SER A 36 4.80 -6.16 4.32
CA SER A 36 4.14 -5.44 5.40
C SER A 36 2.64 -5.75 5.37
N GLU A 37 2.08 -6.12 6.51
CA GLU A 37 0.64 -6.21 6.73
C GLU A 37 0.12 -4.81 7.06
N ILE A 38 -0.88 -4.36 6.30
CA ILE A 38 -1.49 -3.04 6.44
C ILE A 38 -2.99 -3.25 6.65
N ASP A 39 -3.49 -2.83 7.80
CA ASP A 39 -4.92 -2.78 8.10
C ASP A 39 -5.53 -1.56 7.38
N MET A 40 -6.41 -1.84 6.44
CA MET A 40 -7.13 -0.84 5.63
C MET A 40 -8.63 -0.86 5.92
N THR A 41 -9.05 -1.48 7.02
CA THR A 41 -10.48 -1.70 7.35
C THR A 41 -11.26 -0.40 7.42
N ASP A 42 -10.75 0.60 8.15
CA ASP A 42 -11.41 1.90 8.29
C ASP A 42 -11.50 2.62 6.94
N PHE A 43 -10.37 2.69 6.21
CA PHE A 43 -10.31 3.32 4.88
C PHE A 43 -11.27 2.66 3.88
N PHE A 44 -11.36 1.33 3.91
CA PHE A 44 -12.25 0.57 3.05
C PHE A 44 -13.73 0.87 3.36
N ASN A 45 -14.10 0.85 4.64
CA ASN A 45 -15.47 1.16 5.08
C ASN A 45 -15.88 2.59 4.75
N GLU A 46 -14.99 3.57 4.93
CA GLU A 46 -15.22 4.96 4.52
C GLU A 46 -15.36 5.10 2.99
N GLY A 47 -14.55 4.35 2.24
CA GLY A 47 -14.54 4.34 0.78
C GLY A 47 -15.78 3.73 0.13
N MET A 48 -16.52 2.86 0.83
CA MET A 48 -17.76 2.27 0.30
C MET A 48 -18.86 3.31 0.05
N GLY A 49 -18.82 4.46 0.74
CA GLY A 49 -19.75 5.57 0.51
C GLY A 49 -21.22 5.19 0.74
N LEU A 50 -21.47 4.27 1.67
CA LEU A 50 -22.82 3.87 2.07
C LEU A 50 -23.53 5.05 2.76
N ASP A 51 -24.85 5.12 2.58
CA ASP A 51 -25.64 6.08 3.36
C ASP A 51 -25.68 5.68 4.85
N ASP A 52 -25.95 6.65 5.72
CA ASP A 52 -25.93 6.47 7.18
C ASP A 52 -26.83 5.31 7.64
N GLU A 53 -27.91 5.01 6.91
CA GLU A 53 -28.86 3.96 7.27
C GLU A 53 -28.32 2.56 6.93
N MET A 54 -27.66 2.40 5.77
CA MET A 54 -27.01 1.15 5.40
C MET A 54 -25.69 0.91 6.15
N ALA A 55 -24.94 1.98 6.45
CA ALA A 55 -23.65 1.90 7.13
C ALA A 55 -23.77 1.34 8.57
N GLU A 56 -24.94 1.39 9.19
CA GLU A 56 -25.19 0.75 10.50
C GLU A 56 -25.21 -0.78 10.43
N TYR A 57 -25.47 -1.34 9.24
CA TYR A 57 -25.62 -2.80 9.04
C TYR A 57 -24.47 -3.38 8.21
N VAL A 58 -23.98 -2.64 7.23
CA VAL A 58 -22.95 -3.09 6.31
C VAL A 58 -21.61 -2.53 6.77
N VAL A 59 -20.88 -3.35 7.50
CA VAL A 59 -19.55 -3.05 8.03
C VAL A 59 -18.64 -4.21 7.65
N ILE A 60 -17.52 -3.90 7.01
CA ILE A 60 -16.45 -4.87 6.79
C ILE A 60 -15.68 -4.99 8.10
N GLU A 61 -15.59 -6.20 8.65
CA GLU A 61 -14.97 -6.41 9.96
C GLU A 61 -13.45 -6.35 9.89
N ASP A 62 -12.88 -6.81 8.78
CA ASP A 62 -11.44 -6.92 8.57
C ASP A 62 -11.08 -6.74 7.10
N PHE A 63 -10.14 -5.84 6.82
CA PHE A 63 -9.60 -5.62 5.48
C PHE A 63 -8.08 -5.39 5.56
N GLU A 64 -7.33 -6.48 5.73
CA GLU A 64 -5.86 -6.46 5.73
C GLU A 64 -5.30 -6.70 4.33
N ILE A 65 -4.29 -5.90 3.94
CA ILE A 65 -3.52 -6.10 2.71
C ILE A 65 -2.06 -6.40 3.03
N VAL A 66 -1.46 -7.30 2.26
CA VAL A 66 -0.02 -7.58 2.36
C VAL A 66 0.71 -6.85 1.24
N MET A 67 1.35 -5.74 1.57
CA MET A 67 2.19 -4.99 0.63
C MET A 67 3.55 -5.67 0.49
N GLN A 68 4.01 -5.80 -0.76
CA GLN A 68 5.30 -6.38 -1.12
C GLN A 68 6.19 -5.34 -1.77
N LEU A 69 7.41 -5.19 -1.24
CA LEU A 69 8.44 -4.34 -1.80
C LEU A 69 9.66 -5.19 -2.19
N ILE A 70 10.01 -5.17 -3.46
CA ILE A 70 11.09 -5.99 -4.04
C ILE A 70 12.18 -5.06 -4.54
N PHE A 71 13.35 -5.10 -3.90
CA PHE A 71 14.53 -4.38 -4.37
C PHE A 71 15.47 -5.32 -5.13
N ASN A 72 15.74 -5.00 -6.39
CA ASN A 72 16.60 -5.78 -7.27
C ASN A 72 18.06 -5.35 -7.18
N SER A 73 18.97 -6.29 -7.46
CA SER A 73 20.41 -6.03 -7.40
C SER A 73 20.95 -5.07 -8.46
N ASP A 74 20.15 -4.79 -9.49
CA ASP A 74 20.48 -3.86 -10.58
C ASP A 74 20.09 -2.41 -10.28
N GLY A 75 19.49 -2.14 -9.12
CA GLY A 75 19.05 -0.81 -8.72
C GLY A 75 17.60 -0.48 -9.10
N THR A 76 16.80 -1.47 -9.48
CA THR A 76 15.36 -1.31 -9.70
C THR A 76 14.54 -1.81 -8.50
N TYR A 77 13.33 -1.30 -8.32
CA TYR A 77 12.38 -1.78 -7.32
C TYR A 77 11.03 -2.12 -7.98
N LYS A 78 10.25 -2.96 -7.31
CA LYS A 78 8.83 -3.19 -7.59
C LYS A 78 8.06 -3.13 -6.27
N ARG A 79 6.98 -2.37 -6.23
CA ARG A 79 5.96 -2.40 -5.19
C ARG A 79 4.71 -3.05 -5.79
N THR A 80 4.04 -3.89 -5.00
CA THR A 80 2.85 -4.65 -5.38
C THR A 80 2.16 -5.12 -4.11
N VAL A 81 1.00 -5.75 -4.23
CA VAL A 81 0.36 -6.50 -3.15
C VAL A 81 0.51 -7.99 -3.37
N ASP A 82 0.33 -8.77 -2.29
CA ASP A 82 0.09 -10.20 -2.37
C ASP A 82 -1.34 -10.44 -2.90
N GLU A 83 -1.43 -10.88 -4.16
CA GLU A 83 -2.70 -11.08 -4.86
C GLU A 83 -3.53 -12.21 -4.23
N ASP A 84 -2.90 -13.29 -3.76
CA ASP A 84 -3.59 -14.41 -3.11
C ASP A 84 -4.20 -13.92 -1.77
N SER A 85 -3.42 -13.17 -0.98
CA SER A 85 -3.92 -12.57 0.27
C SER A 85 -5.06 -11.57 0.02
N LEU A 86 -4.94 -10.74 -1.02
CA LEU A 86 -5.98 -9.76 -1.35
C LEU A 86 -7.27 -10.44 -1.87
N GLU A 87 -7.15 -11.53 -2.63
CA GLU A 87 -8.30 -12.33 -3.07
C GLU A 87 -9.04 -12.91 -1.85
N ASP A 88 -8.31 -13.46 -0.88
CA ASP A 88 -8.88 -13.98 0.36
C ASP A 88 -9.57 -12.85 1.17
N THR A 89 -8.92 -11.70 1.36
CA THR A 89 -9.51 -10.52 2.04
C THR A 89 -10.77 -10.04 1.34
N LEU A 90 -10.78 -9.95 0.00
CA LEU A 90 -11.97 -9.55 -0.76
C LEU A 90 -13.09 -10.58 -0.66
N LYS A 91 -12.77 -11.87 -0.58
CA LYS A 91 -13.76 -12.90 -0.40
C LYS A 91 -14.44 -12.77 0.97
N ASP A 92 -13.68 -12.49 2.02
CA ASP A 92 -14.25 -12.30 3.35
C ASP A 92 -15.07 -11.00 3.41
N ALA A 93 -14.59 -9.90 2.81
CA ALA A 93 -15.36 -8.66 2.67
C ALA A 93 -16.67 -8.84 1.87
N LYS A 94 -16.71 -9.76 0.89
CA LYS A 94 -17.96 -10.11 0.20
C LYS A 94 -18.96 -10.83 1.11
N GLU A 95 -18.48 -11.70 1.98
CA GLU A 95 -19.32 -12.39 2.96
C GLU A 95 -19.90 -11.37 3.95
N ASP A 96 -19.09 -10.45 4.48
CA ASP A 96 -19.51 -9.35 5.36
C ASP A 96 -20.54 -8.42 4.68
N LEU A 97 -20.27 -8.01 3.44
CA LEU A 97 -21.17 -7.16 2.66
C LEU A 97 -22.53 -7.86 2.47
N LYS A 98 -22.50 -9.15 2.15
CA LYS A 98 -23.72 -9.94 1.96
C LYS A 98 -24.52 -10.05 3.25
N ASP A 99 -23.87 -10.38 4.35
CA ASP A 99 -24.53 -10.55 5.65
C ASP A 99 -25.10 -9.22 6.15
N GLY A 100 -24.34 -8.12 6.03
CA GLY A 100 -24.83 -6.79 6.36
C GLY A 100 -26.03 -6.35 5.51
N MET A 101 -26.03 -6.67 4.21
CA MET A 101 -27.20 -6.40 3.35
C MET A 101 -28.42 -7.24 3.75
N MET A 102 -28.22 -8.49 4.17
CA MET A 102 -29.31 -9.34 4.69
C MET A 102 -29.91 -8.72 5.96
N ASP A 103 -29.07 -8.31 6.91
CA ASP A 103 -29.51 -7.67 8.16
C ASP A 103 -30.26 -6.36 7.90
N TYR A 104 -29.78 -5.55 6.95
CA TYR A 104 -30.49 -4.34 6.51
C TYR A 104 -31.89 -4.67 5.96
N PHE A 105 -32.02 -5.69 5.11
CA PHE A 105 -33.33 -6.08 4.59
C PHE A 105 -34.24 -6.69 5.66
N GLU A 106 -33.71 -7.42 6.62
CA GLU A 106 -34.48 -7.91 7.78
C GLU A 106 -35.06 -6.74 8.57
N ALA A 107 -34.23 -5.75 8.91
CA ALA A 107 -34.66 -4.55 9.60
C ALA A 107 -35.72 -3.75 8.80
N TYR A 108 -35.53 -3.61 7.49
CA TYR A 108 -36.48 -2.95 6.61
C TYR A 108 -37.87 -3.65 6.58
N LEU A 109 -37.89 -4.98 6.55
CA LEU A 109 -39.13 -5.75 6.58
C LEU A 109 -39.86 -5.61 7.92
N GLU A 110 -39.10 -5.58 9.03
CA GLU A 110 -39.64 -5.34 10.37
C GLU A 110 -40.27 -3.95 10.50
N ASP A 111 -39.59 -2.90 10.03
CA ASP A 111 -40.10 -1.52 10.11
C ASP A 111 -41.35 -1.31 9.24
N THR A 112 -41.37 -1.90 8.04
CA THR A 112 -42.51 -1.80 7.13
C THR A 112 -43.69 -2.72 7.50
N GLY A 113 -43.49 -3.64 8.44
CA GLY A 113 -44.50 -4.61 8.87
C GLY A 113 -44.87 -5.62 7.78
N LEU A 114 -44.00 -5.83 6.80
CA LEU A 114 -44.18 -6.82 5.74
C LEU A 114 -43.87 -8.21 6.27
N ASN A 115 -44.88 -9.09 6.28
CA ASN A 115 -44.72 -10.47 6.75
C ASN A 115 -44.27 -11.39 5.60
N MET A 116 -43.02 -11.23 5.17
CA MET A 116 -42.30 -12.09 4.22
C MET A 116 -40.84 -12.22 4.64
N SER A 117 -40.11 -13.20 4.11
CA SER A 117 -38.66 -13.32 4.35
C SER A 117 -37.84 -12.46 3.37
N VAL A 118 -36.58 -12.17 3.71
CA VAL A 118 -35.65 -11.47 2.80
C VAL A 118 -35.52 -12.21 1.47
N ASP A 119 -35.39 -13.54 1.48
CA ASP A 119 -35.40 -14.36 0.25
C ASP A 119 -36.63 -14.14 -0.65
N GLU A 120 -37.80 -13.92 -0.06
CA GLU A 120 -39.04 -13.65 -0.80
C GLU A 120 -39.02 -12.24 -1.37
N LEU A 121 -38.52 -11.26 -0.61
CA LEU A 121 -38.33 -9.88 -1.05
C LEU A 121 -37.34 -9.80 -2.22
N LEU A 122 -36.17 -10.42 -2.11
CA LEU A 122 -35.13 -10.43 -3.15
C LEU A 122 -35.67 -11.06 -4.44
N LYS A 123 -36.34 -12.22 -4.34
CA LYS A 123 -36.99 -12.88 -5.48
C LYS A 123 -38.08 -12.02 -6.12
N ALA A 124 -38.91 -11.35 -5.31
CA ALA A 124 -39.96 -10.47 -5.82
C ALA A 124 -39.40 -9.21 -6.48
N SER A 125 -38.23 -8.76 -6.05
CA SER A 125 -37.52 -7.60 -6.58
C SER A 125 -36.58 -7.94 -7.74
N GLU A 126 -36.48 -9.22 -8.11
CA GLU A 126 -35.55 -9.74 -9.12
C GLU A 126 -34.08 -9.38 -8.81
N VAL A 127 -33.74 -9.32 -7.51
CA VAL A 127 -32.38 -9.05 -7.02
C VAL A 127 -31.70 -10.37 -6.70
N ASP A 128 -30.53 -10.59 -7.30
CA ASP A 128 -29.59 -11.63 -6.92
C ASP A 128 -28.47 -10.98 -6.09
N LEU A 129 -28.43 -11.29 -4.80
CA LEU A 129 -27.49 -10.67 -3.88
C LEU A 129 -26.05 -11.15 -4.15
N ASP A 130 -25.88 -12.40 -4.59
CA ASP A 130 -24.55 -12.92 -4.95
C ASP A 130 -24.01 -12.18 -6.18
N GLU A 131 -24.85 -11.96 -7.20
CA GLU A 131 -24.48 -11.19 -8.39
C GLU A 131 -24.13 -9.73 -8.04
N LEU A 132 -24.91 -9.09 -7.16
CA LEU A 132 -24.66 -7.72 -6.73
C LEU A 132 -23.34 -7.58 -5.97
N VAL A 133 -23.05 -8.50 -5.04
CA VAL A 133 -21.81 -8.50 -4.26
C VAL A 133 -20.60 -8.80 -5.16
N ASP A 134 -20.74 -9.73 -6.12
CA ASP A 134 -19.69 -9.99 -7.11
C ASP A 134 -19.48 -8.81 -8.08
N GLU A 135 -20.52 -8.05 -8.41
CA GLU A 135 -20.36 -6.80 -9.16
C GLU A 135 -19.61 -5.73 -8.35
N ALA A 136 -19.84 -5.68 -7.05
CA ALA A 136 -19.24 -4.71 -6.15
C ALA A 136 -17.76 -5.00 -5.82
N LEU A 137 -17.40 -6.27 -5.60
CA LEU A 137 -16.07 -6.68 -5.10
C LEU A 137 -15.46 -7.85 -5.89
N GLY A 138 -15.92 -8.10 -7.11
CA GLY A 138 -15.45 -9.21 -7.95
C GLY A 138 -14.03 -9.07 -8.51
N GLU A 139 -13.67 -10.00 -9.41
CA GLU A 139 -12.36 -10.10 -10.06
C GLU A 139 -11.87 -8.77 -10.67
N LYS A 140 -12.78 -7.97 -11.25
CA LYS A 140 -12.41 -6.66 -11.82
C LYS A 140 -11.92 -5.67 -10.78
N VAL A 141 -12.43 -5.76 -9.55
CA VAL A 141 -12.02 -4.90 -8.44
C VAL A 141 -10.68 -5.36 -7.90
N LEU A 142 -10.49 -6.69 -7.77
CA LEU A 142 -9.19 -7.29 -7.47
C LEU A 142 -8.12 -6.81 -8.46
N ASP A 143 -8.34 -7.02 -9.77
CA ASP A 143 -7.43 -6.60 -10.84
C ASP A 143 -7.08 -5.11 -10.73
N LYS A 144 -8.10 -4.28 -10.50
CA LYS A 144 -7.93 -2.83 -10.38
C LYS A 144 -7.11 -2.46 -9.15
N MET A 145 -7.35 -3.08 -7.99
CA MET A 145 -6.59 -2.82 -6.77
C MET A 145 -5.13 -3.23 -6.93
N VAL A 146 -4.87 -4.40 -7.54
CA VAL A 146 -3.52 -4.86 -7.83
C VAL A 146 -2.82 -3.89 -8.78
N ASP A 147 -3.48 -3.47 -9.86
CA ASP A 147 -2.93 -2.52 -10.83
C ASP A 147 -2.65 -1.14 -10.17
N ASP A 148 -3.59 -0.61 -9.37
CA ASP A 148 -3.46 0.70 -8.73
C ASP A 148 -2.35 0.70 -7.64
N MET A 149 -2.08 -0.44 -7.00
CA MET A 149 -1.03 -0.59 -5.97
C MET A 149 0.30 -1.13 -6.51
N THR A 150 0.38 -1.40 -7.81
CA THR A 150 1.60 -1.89 -8.45
C THR A 150 2.35 -0.76 -9.14
N ASP A 151 3.62 -0.58 -8.76
CA ASP A 151 4.54 0.30 -9.45
C ASP A 151 5.96 -0.25 -9.44
N GLU A 152 6.76 0.22 -10.39
CA GLU A 152 8.16 -0.16 -10.50
C GLU A 152 9.00 1.05 -10.91
N GLY A 153 10.27 1.04 -10.52
CA GLY A 153 11.16 2.14 -10.83
C GLY A 153 12.60 1.86 -10.46
N ASN A 154 13.41 2.91 -10.46
CA ASN A 154 14.78 2.88 -9.99
C ASN A 154 14.82 3.28 -8.52
N PHE A 155 15.74 2.71 -7.74
CA PHE A 155 15.97 3.11 -6.36
C PHE A 155 17.43 3.43 -6.08
N GLU A 156 17.64 4.40 -5.20
CA GLU A 156 18.95 4.76 -4.67
C GLU A 156 18.85 4.92 -3.15
N VAL A 157 19.91 4.51 -2.45
CA VAL A 157 20.03 4.71 -1.00
C VAL A 157 21.28 5.53 -0.73
N LYS A 158 21.09 6.74 -0.18
CA LYS A 158 22.19 7.63 0.19
C LYS A 158 21.80 8.49 1.40
N ASP A 159 22.76 8.69 2.31
CA ASP A 159 22.61 9.58 3.47
C ASP A 159 21.37 9.30 4.36
N GLY A 160 21.01 8.02 4.54
CA GLY A 160 19.86 7.61 5.36
C GLY A 160 18.49 7.86 4.72
N LYS A 161 18.46 8.01 3.39
CA LYS A 161 17.26 8.26 2.59
C LYS A 161 17.13 7.19 1.51
N LEU A 162 15.91 6.74 1.30
CA LEU A 162 15.51 5.86 0.22
C LEU A 162 14.82 6.71 -0.85
N PHE A 163 15.37 6.70 -2.05
CA PHE A 163 14.80 7.39 -3.20
C PHE A 163 14.24 6.36 -4.17
N MET A 164 13.06 6.62 -4.72
CA MET A 164 12.37 5.76 -5.67
C MET A 164 11.83 6.63 -6.82
N SER A 165 12.14 6.26 -8.07
CA SER A 165 11.62 6.98 -9.24
C SER A 165 10.24 6.47 -9.64
N ASP A 166 9.42 7.35 -10.20
CA ASP A 166 8.08 7.05 -10.75
C ASP A 166 8.18 6.35 -12.13
N GLY A 167 8.84 5.19 -12.18
CA GLY A 167 9.05 4.42 -13.41
C GLY A 167 10.52 4.15 -13.75
N LEU A 168 10.75 3.07 -14.50
CA LEU A 168 12.09 2.61 -14.91
C LEU A 168 12.82 3.58 -15.85
N ASP A 169 12.06 4.33 -16.66
CA ASP A 169 12.59 5.29 -17.62
C ASP A 169 12.84 6.70 -17.02
N TYR A 170 12.47 6.90 -15.75
CA TYR A 170 12.59 8.19 -15.07
C TYR A 170 13.85 8.27 -14.20
N GLU A 171 14.44 9.46 -14.17
CA GLU A 171 15.51 9.75 -13.22
C GLU A 171 14.93 9.88 -11.81
N ILE A 172 15.76 9.55 -10.82
CA ILE A 172 15.41 9.73 -9.41
C ILE A 172 15.32 11.23 -9.10
N ASP A 173 14.19 11.65 -8.54
CA ASP A 173 14.03 12.99 -7.96
C ASP A 173 14.74 13.03 -6.60
N GLU A 174 15.68 13.95 -6.42
CA GLU A 174 16.43 14.09 -5.16
C GLU A 174 15.63 14.85 -4.08
N ASP A 175 14.52 15.48 -4.45
CA ASP A 175 13.63 16.16 -3.50
C ASP A 175 12.54 15.23 -2.95
N VAL A 176 12.32 14.06 -3.58
CA VAL A 176 11.33 13.05 -3.17
C VAL A 176 12.02 11.81 -2.59
N TYR A 177 11.80 11.54 -1.31
CA TYR A 177 12.44 10.41 -0.62
C TYR A 177 11.70 9.98 0.63
N GLU A 178 11.96 8.74 1.04
CA GLU A 178 11.52 8.20 2.31
C GLU A 178 12.70 8.15 3.29
N THR A 179 12.44 8.47 4.55
CA THR A 179 13.41 8.21 5.62
C THR A 179 13.18 6.82 6.19
N TYR A 180 14.26 6.13 6.58
CA TYR A 180 14.15 4.73 7.01
C TYR A 180 15.04 4.36 8.19
N GLU A 181 14.65 3.31 8.89
CA GLU A 181 15.48 2.52 9.80
C GLU A 181 15.60 1.08 9.27
N LEU A 182 16.82 0.58 9.10
CA LEU A 182 17.07 -0.78 8.60
C LEU A 182 17.82 -1.60 9.66
N ASN A 183 17.12 -2.58 10.24
CA ASN A 183 17.58 -3.43 11.33
C ASN A 183 17.66 -4.92 10.90
N GLY A 184 18.58 -5.22 9.99
CA GLY A 184 18.78 -6.59 9.51
C GLY A 184 17.67 -7.03 8.54
N ASP A 185 16.67 -7.73 9.09
CA ASP A 185 15.52 -8.26 8.36
C ASP A 185 14.24 -7.46 8.61
N GLU A 186 14.35 -6.31 9.27
CA GLU A 186 13.27 -5.34 9.45
C GLU A 186 13.65 -4.03 8.75
N LEU A 187 12.77 -3.54 7.88
CA LEU A 187 12.85 -2.24 7.21
C LEU A 187 11.65 -1.40 7.68
N LYS A 188 11.92 -0.31 8.37
CA LYS A 188 10.91 0.66 8.78
C LYS A 188 11.02 1.92 7.94
N LEU A 189 9.98 2.21 7.17
CA LEU A 189 9.83 3.49 6.48
C LEU A 189 9.13 4.46 7.43
N ILE A 190 9.75 5.62 7.71
CA ILE A 190 9.34 6.51 8.81
C ILE A 190 8.40 7.61 8.32
N GLU A 191 8.74 8.27 7.22
CA GLU A 191 7.95 9.33 6.59
C GLU A 191 8.37 9.46 5.12
N SER A 192 7.45 9.94 4.30
CA SER A 192 7.71 10.40 2.94
C SER A 192 7.93 11.92 2.93
N VAL A 193 8.95 12.37 2.20
CA VAL A 193 9.32 13.78 2.05
C VAL A 193 9.26 14.17 0.58
N GLY A 194 8.65 15.31 0.29
CA GLY A 194 8.56 15.86 -1.06
C GLY A 194 7.57 15.11 -1.97
N GLY A 195 6.78 14.19 -1.42
CA GLY A 195 5.69 13.52 -2.12
C GLY A 195 4.53 14.44 -2.48
N ASP A 196 3.41 13.83 -2.86
CA ASP A 196 2.27 14.52 -3.47
C ASP A 196 1.73 15.69 -2.61
N ASP A 197 1.36 16.79 -3.27
CA ASP A 197 0.78 17.98 -2.65
C ASP A 197 -0.74 17.84 -2.45
N ASP A 198 -1.32 16.71 -2.86
CA ASP A 198 -2.73 16.39 -2.69
C ASP A 198 -3.03 16.09 -1.20
N GLU A 199 -3.97 16.84 -0.62
CA GLU A 199 -4.31 16.73 0.81
C GLU A 199 -4.88 15.34 1.16
N ASP A 200 -5.65 14.72 0.25
CA ASP A 200 -6.29 13.42 0.51
C ASP A 200 -5.24 12.28 0.49
N LEU A 201 -4.26 12.36 -0.42
CA LEU A 201 -3.15 11.40 -0.46
C LEU A 201 -2.18 11.56 0.71
N LYS A 202 -2.07 12.78 1.22
CA LYS A 202 -1.22 13.08 2.36
C LYS A 202 -1.81 12.56 3.66
N ASP A 203 -3.11 12.72 3.87
CA ASP A 203 -3.79 12.18 5.06
C ASP A 203 -3.67 10.64 5.08
N LEU A 204 -3.85 9.98 3.93
CA LEU A 204 -3.62 8.54 3.81
C LEU A 204 -2.16 8.16 4.10
N ALA A 205 -1.18 8.90 3.58
CA ALA A 205 0.22 8.65 3.88
C ALA A 205 0.51 8.80 5.38
N ASP A 206 0.00 9.85 6.03
CA ASP A 206 0.18 10.09 7.47
C ASP A 206 -0.42 8.96 8.34
N GLU A 207 -1.46 8.28 7.86
CA GLU A 207 -2.05 7.10 8.52
C GLU A 207 -1.23 5.81 8.32
N LEU A 208 -0.64 5.63 7.14
CA LEU A 208 0.17 4.45 6.81
C LEU A 208 1.56 4.50 7.45
N TYR A 209 2.13 5.69 7.65
CA TYR A 209 3.45 5.83 8.24
C TYR A 209 3.42 5.79 9.79
N PRO A 210 4.36 5.10 10.44
CA PRO A 210 5.48 4.38 9.85
C PRO A 210 5.09 2.97 9.37
N MET A 211 5.48 2.62 8.15
CA MET A 211 5.32 1.27 7.62
C MET A 211 6.49 0.38 8.06
N VAL A 212 6.18 -0.83 8.54
CA VAL A 212 7.18 -1.81 8.98
C VAL A 212 7.12 -3.02 8.07
N PHE A 213 8.23 -3.27 7.37
CA PHE A 213 8.38 -4.40 6.49
C PHE A 213 9.33 -5.45 7.07
N GLU A 214 8.97 -6.71 6.95
CA GLU A 214 9.84 -7.85 7.26
C GLU A 214 10.40 -8.48 5.98
N ARG A 215 11.66 -8.92 6.03
CA ARG A 215 12.29 -9.58 4.90
C ARG A 215 11.74 -10.99 4.71
N VAL A 216 11.33 -11.29 3.49
CA VAL A 216 10.90 -12.63 3.08
C VAL A 216 12.12 -13.46 2.69
N ASN A 217 12.27 -14.64 3.30
CA ASN A 217 13.40 -15.56 3.10
C ASN A 217 13.17 -16.59 1.98
#